data_AF-A0A7V4JMM0-F1
#
_entry.id   AF-A0A7V4JMM0-F1
#
_cell.length_a   1.000
_cell.length_b   1.000
_cell.length_c   1.000
_cell.angle_alpha   90.00
_cell.angle_beta   90.00
_cell.angle_gamma   90.00
#
_symmetry.space_group_name_H-M   'P 1'
#
loop_
_entity.id
_entity.type
_entity.pdbx_description
1 polymer ?
#
loop_
_entity_poly.entity_id
_entity_poly.type
_entity_poly.pdbx_seq_one_letter_code
_entity_poly.pdbx_strand_id
1 'polypeptide(L)' 'MKLDISKISSFVSKEMLYAYKDEAVRCNKALHARTGRGNDFTGWVTLPSSLKDSFLAEIEQCAARLKECEVVVVVGIGG' A
#
# COMPACT_ATOMS: atom_id res chain seq x y z
N MET A 1 12.04 3.84 -5.35
CA MET A 1 11.98 2.49 -5.97
C MET A 1 12.00 2.65 -7.49
N LYS A 2 12.66 1.75 -8.23
CA LYS A 2 12.70 1.74 -9.70
C LYS A 2 12.22 0.38 -10.20
N LEU A 3 11.29 0.37 -11.14
CA LEU A 3 10.82 -0.83 -11.82
C LEU A 3 11.57 -0.98 -13.15
N ASP A 4 12.17 -2.15 -13.39
CA ASP A 4 12.83 -2.50 -14.67
C ASP A 4 12.07 -3.67 -15.33
N ILE A 5 11.54 -3.41 -16.53
CA ILE A 5 10.78 -4.36 -17.34
C ILE A 5 11.53 -4.78 -18.61
N SER A 6 12.82 -4.45 -18.75
CA SER A 6 13.60 -4.77 -19.95
C SER A 6 13.61 -6.27 -20.27
N LYS A 7 13.59 -7.13 -19.24
CA LYS A 7 13.66 -8.59 -19.36
C LYS A 7 12.40 -9.27 -19.92
N ILE A 8 11.26 -8.58 -19.98
CA ILE A 8 10.02 -9.15 -20.51
C ILE A 8 9.77 -8.79 -21.98
N SER A 9 10.62 -7.94 -22.57
CA SER A 9 10.43 -7.39 -23.92
C SER A 9 10.43 -8.46 -25.03
N SER A 10 11.01 -9.64 -24.79
CA SER A 10 11.00 -10.75 -25.73
C SER A 10 9.63 -11.43 -25.89
N PHE A 11 8.72 -11.24 -24.94
CA PHE A 11 7.37 -11.82 -24.97
C PHE A 11 6.26 -10.83 -24.61
N VAL A 12 6.60 -9.60 -24.19
CA VAL A 12 5.67 -8.50 -23.96
C VAL A 12 6.07 -7.29 -24.80
N SER A 13 5.27 -7.00 -25.84
CA SER A 13 5.47 -5.83 -26.69
C SER A 13 4.94 -4.54 -26.02
N LYS A 14 5.39 -3.39 -26.50
CA LYS A 14 4.91 -2.09 -26.01
C LYS A 14 3.42 -1.89 -26.31
N GLU A 15 2.96 -2.37 -27.47
CA GLU A 15 1.58 -2.27 -27.92
C GLU A 15 0.66 -3.07 -26.99
N MET A 16 1.09 -4.27 -26.58
CA MET A 16 0.36 -5.07 -25.59
C MET A 16 0.27 -4.35 -24.25
N LEU A 17 1.33 -3.71 -23.78
CA LEU A 17 1.29 -2.89 -22.56
C LEU A 17 0.34 -1.69 -22.70
N TYR A 18 0.43 -0.97 -23.82
CA TYR A 18 -0.40 0.22 -24.07
C TYR A 18 -1.87 -0.11 -24.25
N ALA A 19 -2.22 -1.31 -24.70
CA ALA A 19 -3.60 -1.76 -24.77
C ALA A 19 -4.31 -1.76 -23.38
N TYR A 20 -3.57 -1.90 -22.28
CA TYR A 20 -4.12 -1.85 -20.92
C TYR A 20 -4.30 -0.44 -20.36
N LYS A 21 -3.85 0.61 -21.07
CA LYS A 21 -3.82 1.98 -20.53
C LYS A 21 -5.19 2.43 -20.03
N ASP A 22 -6.23 2.26 -20.83
CA ASP A 22 -7.57 2.74 -20.47
C ASP A 22 -8.16 1.96 -19.30
N GLU A 23 -7.91 0.64 -19.24
CA GLU A 23 -8.33 -0.19 -18.12
C GLU A 23 -7.59 0.19 -16.84
N ALA A 24 -6.27 0.35 -16.88
CA ALA A 24 -5.48 0.80 -15.75
C ALA A 24 -5.96 2.17 -15.20
N VAL A 25 -6.29 3.11 -16.10
CA VAL A 25 -6.86 4.41 -15.71
C VAL A 25 -8.23 4.24 -15.06
N ARG A 26 -9.11 3.39 -15.61
CA ARG A 26 -10.42 3.10 -15.02
C ARG A 26 -10.30 2.47 -13.64
N CYS A 27 -9.47 1.44 -13.49
CA CYS A 27 -9.24 0.77 -12.21
C CYS A 27 -8.67 1.75 -11.16
N ASN A 28 -7.70 2.58 -11.54
CA ASN A 28 -7.12 3.57 -10.63
C ASN A 28 -8.17 4.59 -10.16
N LYS A 29 -9.01 5.09 -11.08
CA LYS A 29 -10.12 5.97 -10.72
C LYS A 29 -11.11 5.29 -9.77
N ALA A 30 -11.50 4.05 -10.06
CA ALA A 30 -12.43 3.29 -9.22
C ALA A 30 -11.88 3.01 -7.82
N LEU A 31 -10.58 2.75 -7.70
CA LEU A 31 -9.90 2.55 -6.41
C LEU A 31 -9.96 3.82 -5.55
N HIS A 32 -9.58 4.98 -6.11
CA HIS A 32 -9.63 6.24 -5.39
C HIS A 32 -11.05 6.74 -5.13
N ALA A 33 -11.99 6.49 -6.03
CA ALA A 33 -13.40 6.85 -5.89
C ALA A 33 -14.20 5.86 -5.03
N ARG A 34 -13.59 4.73 -4.61
CA ARG A 34 -14.23 3.69 -3.80
C ARG A 34 -15.53 3.13 -4.43
N THR A 35 -15.52 2.90 -5.74
CA THR A 35 -16.70 2.39 -6.48
C THR A 35 -16.61 0.92 -6.88
N GLY A 36 -15.44 0.30 -6.70
CA GLY A 36 -15.22 -1.12 -7.00
C GLY A 36 -15.76 -2.06 -5.92
N ARG A 37 -15.76 -3.36 -6.23
CA ARG A 37 -16.08 -4.41 -5.25
C ARG A 37 -15.06 -4.40 -4.11
N GLY A 38 -15.52 -4.46 -2.86
CA GLY A 38 -14.66 -4.42 -1.67
C GLY A 38 -14.18 -3.02 -1.30
N ASN A 39 -14.85 -1.97 -1.80
CA ASN A 39 -14.55 -0.57 -1.50
C ASN A 39 -14.56 -0.20 0.00
N ASP A 40 -15.23 -0.98 0.84
CA ASP A 40 -15.19 -0.82 2.30
C ASP A 40 -13.78 -1.06 2.89
N PHE A 41 -12.88 -1.73 2.15
CA PHE A 41 -11.56 -2.15 2.63
C PHE A 41 -10.39 -1.44 1.94
N THR A 42 -10.60 -0.29 1.31
CA THR A 42 -9.54 0.47 0.62
C THR A 42 -8.91 1.57 1.48
N GLY A 43 -9.02 1.49 2.81
CA GLY A 43 -8.49 2.49 3.73
C GLY A 43 -6.97 2.71 3.61
N TRP A 44 -6.24 1.66 3.21
CA TRP A 44 -4.79 1.69 2.97
C TRP A 44 -4.37 2.67 1.86
N VAL A 45 -5.25 3.01 0.92
CA VAL A 45 -4.94 3.93 -0.19
C VAL A 45 -4.65 5.35 0.32
N THR A 46 -5.41 5.82 1.32
CA THR A 46 -5.25 7.16 1.90
C THR A 46 -4.48 7.14 3.21
N LEU A 47 -4.23 5.95 3.78
CA LEU A 47 -3.63 5.78 5.10
C LEU A 47 -2.35 6.63 5.26
N PRO A 48 -1.32 6.55 4.38
CA PRO A 48 -0.07 7.27 4.59
C PRO A 48 -0.24 8.79 4.70
N SER A 49 -1.14 9.38 3.91
CA SER A 49 -1.38 10.82 3.89
C SER A 49 -2.38 11.29 4.96
N SER A 50 -3.13 10.36 5.55
CA SER A 50 -4.12 10.64 6.60
C SER A 50 -3.59 10.50 8.02
N LEU A 51 -2.36 9.99 8.19
CA LEU A 51 -1.73 9.89 9.49
C LEU A 51 -1.49 11.29 10.07
N LYS A 52 -1.83 11.44 11.35
CA LYS A 52 -1.57 12.65 12.12
C LYS A 52 -0.25 12.50 12.87
N ASP A 53 0.52 13.57 12.98
CA ASP A 53 1.77 13.58 13.74
C ASP A 53 1.55 13.15 15.20
N SER A 54 0.39 13.47 15.79
CA SER A 54 0.04 13.03 17.15
C SER A 54 -0.03 11.51 17.28
N PHE A 55 -0.57 10.83 16.27
CA PHE A 55 -0.66 9.36 16.26
C PHE A 55 0.72 8.72 16.13
N LEU A 56 1.60 9.31 15.31
CA LEU A 56 2.99 8.87 15.21
C LEU A 56 3.73 9.05 16.54
N ALA A 57 3.55 10.20 17.20
CA ALA A 57 4.13 10.47 18.51
C ALA A 57 3.65 9.48 19.59
N GLU A 58 2.37 9.09 19.57
CA GLU A 58 1.81 8.07 20.47
C GLU A 58 2.47 6.70 20.25
N ILE A 59 2.65 6.29 18.99
CA ILE A 59 3.36 5.05 18.63
C ILE A 59 4.80 5.10 19.14
N GLU A 60 5.51 6.19 18.90
CA GLU A 60 6.90 6.37 19.35
C GLU A 60 7.02 6.34 20.88
N GLN A 61 6.09 6.97 21.60
CA GLN A 61 6.05 6.93 23.06
C GLN A 61 5.76 5.52 23.59
N CYS A 62 4.87 4.76 22.93
CA CYS A 62 4.65 3.35 23.25
C CYS A 62 5.94 2.54 23.03
N ALA A 63 6.58 2.70 21.87
CA ALA A 63 7.83 2.02 21.55
C ALA A 63 8.95 2.36 22.54
N ALA A 64 9.07 3.62 22.97
CA ALA A 64 10.04 4.04 23.98
C ALA A 64 9.83 3.30 25.31
N ARG A 65 8.57 3.13 25.75
CA ARG A 65 8.26 2.35 26.95
C ARG A 65 8.59 0.86 26.79
N LEU A 66 8.32 0.30 25.62
CA LEU A 66 8.61 -1.11 25.33
C LEU A 66 10.11 -1.42 25.23
N LYS A 67 10.96 -0.43 24.95
CA LYS A 67 12.43 -0.60 24.94
C LYS A 67 13.01 -0.90 26.32
N GLU A 68 12.32 -0.54 27.39
CA GLU A 68 12.71 -0.87 28.77
C GLU A 68 12.48 -2.36 29.11
N CYS A 69 11.71 -3.07 28.28
CA CYS A 69 11.48 -4.50 28.43
C CYS A 69 12.67 -5.30 27.89
N GLU A 70 13.09 -6.33 28.61
CA GLU A 70 14.09 -7.30 28.12
C GLU A 70 13.57 -8.10 26.91
N VAL A 71 12.28 -8.44 26.93
CA VAL A 71 11.60 -9.19 25.87
C VAL A 71 10.24 -8.57 25.58
N VAL A 72 9.92 -8.41 24.30
CA VAL A 72 8.59 -8.03 23.80
C VAL A 72 8.07 -9.17 22.93
N VAL A 73 6.93 -9.76 23.31
CA VAL A 73 6.27 -10.83 22.55
C VAL A 73 5.11 -10.25 21.75
N VAL A 74 5.20 -10.33 20.42
CA VAL A 74 4.10 -9.97 19.53
C VAL A 74 3.27 -11.22 19.25
N VAL A 75 2.03 -11.26 19.74
CA VAL A 75 1.09 -12.35 19.49
C VAL A 75 0.16 -11.94 18.36
N GLY A 76 0.31 -12.59 17.20
CA GLY A 76 -0.51 -12.33 16.02
C GLY A 76 -0.49 -13.51 15.05
N ILE A 77 -1.53 -13.61 14.23
CA ILE A 77 -1.64 -14.59 13.13
C ILE A 77 -2.27 -13.90 11.92
N GLY A 78 -1.80 -14.23 10.72
CA GLY A 78 -2.23 -13.55 9.48
C GLY A 78 -1.63 -12.15 9.39
N GLY A 79 -2.48 -11.15 9.16
CA GLY A 79 -2.08 -9.77 8.86
C GLY A 79 -1.79 -9.55 7.38
#